data_AF-A0A358PE06-F1
#
_entry.id   AF-A0A358PE06-F1
#
_cell.length_a   1.000
_cell.length_b   1.000
_cell.length_c   1.000
_cell.angle_alpha   90.00
_cell.angle_beta   90.00
_cell.angle_gamma   90.00
#
_symmetry.space_group_name_H-M   'P 1'
#
loop_
_entity.id
_entity.type
_entity.pdbx_description
1 polymer ?
#
loop_
_entity_poly.entity_id
_entity_poly.type
_entity_poly.pdbx_seq_one_letter_code
_entity_poly.pdbx_strand_id
1 'polypeptide(L)' 'MTKNASPASDHQNGLGGRRGLMLVLSSPSGAGKTSISRRLLAEDDDLELSVSATTRKRRPGEVEGKDYHFVTADDFH' A
#
# COMPACT_ATOMS: atom_id res chain seq x y z
N MET A 1 35.58 27.83 19.66
CA MET A 1 35.85 26.95 18.51
C MET A 1 35.74 25.53 19.01
N THR A 2 34.51 25.03 19.16
CA THR A 2 33.66 24.28 18.20
C THR A 2 33.75 22.79 18.51
N LYS A 3 32.60 22.31 18.98
CA LYS A 3 32.26 20.97 19.46
C LYS A 3 32.65 19.88 18.45
N ASN A 4 32.99 18.71 18.99
CA ASN A 4 33.02 17.43 18.29
C ASN A 4 31.83 17.30 17.33
N ALA A 5 32.12 17.23 16.04
CA ALA A 5 31.20 16.63 15.09
C ALA A 5 31.42 15.12 15.17
N SER A 6 30.44 14.40 15.71
CA SER A 6 30.31 12.95 15.51
C SER A 6 30.43 12.65 14.02
N PRO A 7 31.14 11.60 13.59
CA PRO A 7 31.04 11.16 12.21
C PRO A 7 29.59 10.75 12.00
N ALA A 8 28.90 11.50 11.14
CA ALA A 8 27.60 11.12 10.64
C ALA A 8 27.73 9.68 10.13
N SER A 9 26.88 8.80 10.66
CA SER A 9 26.79 7.42 10.25
C SER A 9 26.61 7.37 8.73
N ASP A 10 27.66 6.94 8.03
CA ASP A 10 27.62 6.56 6.63
C ASP A 10 26.46 5.59 6.45
N HIS A 11 25.38 6.07 5.83
CA HIS A 11 24.38 5.21 5.22
C HIS A 11 25.07 4.49 4.06
N GLN A 12 25.66 3.34 4.36
CA GLN A 12 26.19 2.43 3.37
C GLN A 12 25.05 2.01 2.44
N ASN A 13 24.98 2.67 1.28
CA ASN A 13 24.05 2.36 0.22
C ASN A 13 24.53 1.07 -0.47
N GLY A 14 23.98 -0.06 -0.04
CA GLY A 14 24.21 -1.36 -0.66
C GLY A 14 23.67 -1.39 -2.09
N LEU A 15 24.55 -1.61 -3.05
CA LEU A 15 24.23 -1.75 -4.48
C LEU A 15 23.30 -2.96 -4.72
N GLY A 16 22.11 -2.74 -5.31
CA GLY A 16 21.46 -3.76 -6.16
C GLY A 16 19.94 -3.96 -6.08
N GLY A 17 19.21 -3.35 -5.13
CA GLY A 17 17.75 -3.51 -5.06
C GLY A 17 17.03 -2.66 -6.11
N ARG A 18 16.38 -3.26 -7.10
CA ARG A 18 15.47 -2.51 -7.98
C ARG A 18 14.31 -1.97 -7.12
N ARG A 19 13.97 -0.70 -7.29
CA ARG A 19 12.77 -0.12 -6.65
C ARG A 19 11.53 -0.89 -7.13
N GLY A 20 10.63 -1.20 -6.20
CA GLY A 20 9.34 -1.82 -6.52
C GLY A 20 8.52 -0.97 -7.49
N LEU A 21 7.62 -1.63 -8.23
CA LEU A 21 6.74 -0.97 -9.20
C LEU A 21 5.36 -0.72 -8.58
N MET A 22 4.90 0.53 -8.59
CA MET A 22 3.53 0.86 -8.21
C MET A 22 2.62 0.81 -9.44
N LEU A 23 1.66 -0.11 -9.43
CA LEU A 23 0.67 -0.27 -10.49
C LEU A 23 -0.65 0.39 -10.09
N VAL A 24 -1.18 1.25 -10.96
CA VAL A 24 -2.50 1.87 -10.77
C VAL A 24 -3.45 1.34 -11.83
N LEU A 25 -4.47 0.58 -11.39
CA LEU A 25 -5.52 0.07 -12.25
C LEU A 25 -6.79 0.92 -12.09
N SER A 26 -7.17 1.64 -13.15
CA SER A 26 -8.33 2.54 -13.19
C SER A 26 -9.27 2.18 -14.34
N SER A 27 -10.58 2.18 -14.07
CA SER A 27 -11.64 2.03 -15.07
C SER A 27 -12.99 2.52 -14.49
N PRO A 28 -14.03 2.78 -15.30
CA PRO A 28 -15.39 2.97 -14.81
C PRO A 28 -15.88 1.76 -13.98
N SER A 29 -16.91 1.99 -13.15
CA SER A 29 -17.58 0.91 -12.42
C SER A 29 -18.15 -0.11 -13.42
N GLY A 30 -17.99 -1.41 -13.13
CA GLY A 30 -18.47 -2.50 -13.99
C GLY A 30 -17.53 -2.92 -15.12
N ALA A 31 -16.44 -2.19 -15.38
CA ALA A 31 -15.49 -2.53 -16.47
C ALA A 31 -14.46 -3.64 -16.11
N GLY A 32 -14.59 -4.28 -14.93
CA GLY A 32 -13.81 -5.47 -14.59
C GLY A 32 -12.50 -5.25 -13.82
N LYS A 33 -12.18 -4.02 -13.39
CA LYS A 33 -10.98 -3.69 -12.58
C LYS A 33 -10.73 -4.68 -11.44
N THR A 34 -11.75 -4.96 -10.64
CA THR A 34 -11.64 -5.86 -9.48
C THR A 34 -11.38 -7.31 -9.91
N SER A 35 -11.95 -7.75 -11.03
CA SER A 35 -11.71 -9.10 -11.56
C SER A 35 -10.28 -9.25 -12.03
N ILE A 36 -9.76 -8.27 -12.77
CA ILE A 36 -8.37 -8.26 -13.25
C ILE A 36 -7.39 -8.19 -12.07
N SER A 37 -7.60 -7.28 -11.12
CA SER A 37 -6.70 -7.16 -9.97
C SER A 37 -6.63 -8.44 -9.14
N ARG A 38 -7.77 -9.12 -8.93
CA ARG A 38 -7.81 -10.41 -8.22
C ARG A 38 -7.08 -11.51 -8.98
N ARG A 39 -7.15 -11.53 -10.31
CA ARG A 39 -6.42 -12.50 -11.13
C ARG A 39 -4.92 -12.27 -11.04
N LEU A 40 -4.47 -11.03 -11.19
CA LEU A 40 -3.05 -10.67 -11.08
C LEU A 40 -2.46 -11.09 -9.73
N LEU A 41 -3.13 -10.73 -8.62
CA LEU A 41 -2.70 -11.11 -7.27
C LEU A 41 -2.72 -12.63 -7.00
N ALA A 42 -3.43 -13.41 -7.81
CA ALA A 42 -3.49 -14.87 -7.67
C ALA A 42 -2.45 -15.58 -8.56
N GLU A 43 -1.87 -14.88 -9.54
CA GLU A 43 -0.90 -15.44 -10.48
C GLU A 43 0.53 -15.01 -10.19
N ASP A 44 0.72 -13.89 -9.49
CA ASP A 44 2.02 -13.29 -9.24
C ASP A 44 2.18 -12.97 -7.73
N ASP A 45 3.03 -13.75 -7.06
CA ASP A 45 3.32 -13.63 -5.63
C ASP A 45 4.15 -12.37 -5.29
N ASP A 46 4.76 -11.71 -6.28
CA ASP A 46 5.49 -10.44 -6.08
C ASP A 46 4.54 -9.22 -6.07
N LEU A 47 3.23 -9.43 -6.29
CA LEU A 47 2.21 -8.38 -6.24
C LEU A 47 1.45 -8.38 -4.92
N GLU A 48 1.42 -7.23 -4.28
CA GLU A 48 0.58 -6.99 -3.10
C GLU A 48 -0.49 -5.92 -3.38
N LEU A 49 -1.68 -6.13 -2.85
CA LEU A 49 -2.75 -5.13 -2.90
C LEU A 49 -2.58 -4.12 -1.77
N SER A 50 -2.54 -2.84 -2.13
CA SER A 50 -2.69 -1.77 -1.14
C SER A 50 -4.15 -1.68 -0.68
N VAL A 51 -4.41 -2.07 0.57
CA VAL A 51 -5.73 -1.94 1.21
C VAL A 51 -5.89 -0.52 1.76
N SER A 52 -6.88 0.22 1.27
CA SER A 52 -7.10 1.62 1.68
C SER A 52 -7.87 1.72 2.99
N ALA A 53 -7.71 2.83 3.71
CA ALA A 53 -8.54 3.16 4.86
C ALA A 53 -9.81 3.93 4.45
N THR A 54 -10.89 3.75 5.19
CA THR A 54 -12.15 4.47 4.97
C THR A 54 -12.93 4.68 6.27
N THR A 55 -13.61 5.82 6.38
CA THR A 55 -14.50 6.17 7.50
C THR A 55 -15.94 5.72 7.27
N ARG A 56 -16.28 5.24 6.07
CA ARG A 56 -17.62 4.72 5.79
C ARG A 56 -17.88 3.45 6.60
N LYS A 57 -19.13 3.18 6.90
CA LYS A 57 -19.52 1.88 7.48
C LYS A 57 -19.31 0.73 6.49
N ARG A 58 -18.90 -0.41 7.03
CA ARG A 58 -18.77 -1.68 6.32
C ARG A 58 -20.14 -2.17 5.83
N ARG A 59 -20.21 -2.63 4.58
CA ARG A 59 -21.41 -3.24 3.97
C ARG A 59 -21.47 -4.74 4.31
N PRO A 60 -22.64 -5.39 4.21
CA PRO A 60 -22.74 -6.84 4.35
C PRO A 60 -21.80 -7.56 3.36
N GLY A 61 -21.00 -8.49 3.88
CA GLY A 61 -20.05 -9.28 3.09
C GLY A 61 -18.64 -8.68 2.94
N GLU A 62 -18.43 -7.42 3.32
CA GLU A 62 -17.07 -6.84 3.37
C GLU A 62 -16.30 -7.30 4.61
N VAL A 63 -14.98 -7.37 4.48
CA VAL A 63 -14.05 -7.90 5.48
C VAL A 63 -12.99 -6.85 5.84
N GLU A 64 -12.82 -6.62 7.15
CA GLU A 64 -11.79 -5.74 7.72
C GLU A 64 -10.38 -6.17 7.28
N GLY A 65 -9.55 -5.21 6.86
CA GLY A 65 -8.17 -5.46 6.43
C GLY A 65 -8.03 -6.18 5.08
N LYS A 66 -9.15 -6.51 4.42
CA LYS A 66 -9.15 -7.09 3.06
C LYS A 66 -9.77 -6.16 2.04
N ASP A 67 -10.99 -5.68 2.32
CA ASP A 67 -11.67 -4.75 1.43
C ASP A 67 -11.24 -3.32 1.73
N TYR A 68 -11.22 -2.95 3.01
CA TYR A 68 -10.72 -1.68 3.54
C TYR A 68 -10.22 -1.88 4.97
N HIS A 69 -9.40 -0.94 5.45
CA HIS A 69 -9.31 -0.65 6.87
C HIS A 69 -10.48 0.26 7.25
N PHE A 70 -11.43 -0.25 8.03
CA PHE A 70 -12.60 0.53 8.45
C PHE A 70 -12.27 1.26 9.75
N VAL A 71 -11.93 2.54 9.64
CA VAL A 71 -11.47 3.37 10.76
C VAL A 71 -12.54 4.36 11.19
N THR A 72 -12.44 4.90 12.40
CA THR A 72 -13.31 6.00 12.82
C THR A 72 -12.89 7.31 12.14
N ALA A 73 -13.75 8.33 12.20
CA ALA A 73 -13.37 9.66 11.73
C ALA A 73 -12.17 10.21 12.50
N ASP A 74 -12.14 10.00 13.82
CA ASP A 74 -11.06 10.45 14.70
C ASP A 74 -9.72 9.77 14.35
N ASP A 75 -9.72 8.47 14.03
CA ASP A 75 -8.51 7.72 13.64
C ASP A 75 -7.94 8.12 12.27
N PHE A 76 -8.71 8.80 11.42
CA PHE A 76 -8.30 9.18 10.06
C PHE A 76 -7.57 10.53 10.02
N HIS A 77 -7.67 11.34 11.08
CA HIS A 77 -7.17 12.73 11.14
C HIS A 77 -5.71 12.86 11.59
#